data_AF-A0A098QVG0-F1
#
_entry.id   AF-A0A098QVG0-F1
#
_cell.length_a   1.000
_cell.length_b   1.000
_cell.length_c   1.000
_cell.angle_alpha   90.00
_cell.angle_beta   90.00
_cell.angle_gamma   90.00
#
_symmetry.space_group_name_H-M   'P 1'
#
loop_
_entity.id
_entity.type
_entity.pdbx_description
1 polymer ?
#
loop_
_entity_poly.entity_id
_entity_poly.type
_entity_poly.pdbx_seq_one_letter_code
_entity_poly.pdbx_strand_id
1 'polypeptide(L)'
;MTRVSLGGREYTIIGTAHISSESVREVDERIREENPHRVCVELDQGRYNALVNGQNWQNLDIFKVIKEKKAFLLLGNLVLSASQKRMGMDLGIKPGQEMKAAISTAEELGIPVSLCDREIQTTLRRAWGLSGFWGKNKLLASLIAGAFSTEKLSNEDLEKMKQKSALHGMLEEVAEYLPSAKRVLIDERDEYLAKKIFESPGEAETRILAVVGAGHVPGILRHLEALHAKTQTPDVSEIDFVPPPSRVGKLIPWIISGVIIGLIVWGFISGGVSQGLENFGVWVLVNGGLAALGALAALGHPLTVVLSFAAAPLTSLNPTIGVGFVSAFIEAWVRKPRVRDFESLQTDILSFRGFYRNRITRTLLVFLFATLGSAVGTFIGIPLLIPG
;
A
#
# COMPACT_ATOMS: atom_id res chain seq x y z
N MET A 1 8.32 -10.31 26.50
CA MET A 1 7.27 -9.76 27.36
C MET A 1 7.87 -8.67 28.25
N THR A 2 7.21 -7.53 28.37
CA THR A 2 7.65 -6.39 29.21
C THR A 2 6.46 -5.90 30.04
N ARG A 3 6.67 -5.58 31.32
CA ARG A 3 5.63 -5.06 32.22
C ARG A 3 5.94 -3.63 32.64
N VAL A 4 4.93 -2.78 32.70
CA VAL A 4 5.03 -1.42 33.23
C VAL A 4 3.77 -1.06 34.00
N SER A 5 3.93 -0.42 35.17
CA SER A 5 2.80 0.04 35.99
C SER A 5 2.74 1.57 35.97
N LEU A 6 1.63 2.13 35.51
CA LEU A 6 1.44 3.56 35.31
C LEU A 6 0.06 3.98 35.82
N GLY A 7 0.02 4.89 36.80
CA GLY A 7 -1.24 5.45 37.31
C GLY A 7 -2.19 4.42 37.91
N GLY A 8 -1.64 3.38 38.56
CA GLY A 8 -2.41 2.28 39.13
C GLY A 8 -2.90 1.26 38.11
N ARG A 9 -2.57 1.38 36.82
CA ARG A 9 -2.83 0.33 35.82
C ARG A 9 -1.55 -0.43 35.50
N GLU A 10 -1.67 -1.73 35.27
CA GLU A 10 -0.55 -2.59 34.86
C GLU A 10 -0.69 -2.91 33.38
N TYR A 11 0.36 -2.66 32.61
CA TYR A 11 0.45 -2.96 31.19
C TYR A 11 1.48 -4.08 30.96
N THR A 12 1.02 -5.19 30.42
CA THR A 12 1.85 -6.31 29.97
C THR A 12 1.91 -6.29 28.45
N ILE A 13 3.09 -6.03 27.88
CA ILE A 13 3.30 -5.97 26.42
C ILE A 13 4.00 -7.26 25.96
N ILE A 14 3.33 -8.03 25.11
CA ILE A 14 3.88 -9.21 24.43
C ILE A 14 4.30 -8.80 23.03
N GLY A 15 5.61 -8.88 22.77
CA GLY A 15 6.20 -8.65 21.46
C GLY A 15 6.30 -9.95 20.67
N THR A 16 5.61 -10.06 19.53
CA THR A 16 5.59 -11.26 18.69
C THR A 16 6.47 -11.10 17.45
N ALA A 17 7.03 -12.21 16.97
CA ALA A 17 7.61 -12.29 15.64
C ALA A 17 6.53 -12.89 14.72
N HIS A 18 5.86 -12.06 13.92
CA HIS A 18 4.58 -12.24 13.18
C HIS A 18 4.45 -13.44 12.20
N ILE A 19 5.23 -14.50 12.39
CA ILE A 19 5.29 -15.67 11.52
C ILE A 19 5.76 -16.94 12.28
N SER A 20 5.59 -17.02 13.61
CA SER A 20 6.12 -18.13 14.43
C SER A 20 5.05 -18.88 15.22
N SER A 21 5.05 -20.22 15.15
CA SER A 21 4.12 -21.08 15.92
C SER A 21 4.37 -20.96 17.40
N GLU A 22 5.64 -20.76 17.74
CA GLU A 22 6.06 -20.51 19.11
C GLU A 22 5.45 -19.22 19.63
N SER A 23 5.42 -18.15 18.83
CA SER A 23 4.75 -16.89 19.21
C SER A 23 3.24 -17.05 19.37
N VAL A 24 2.58 -17.87 18.56
CA VAL A 24 1.15 -18.19 18.72
C VAL A 24 0.89 -18.89 20.05
N ARG A 25 1.68 -19.92 20.37
CA ARG A 25 1.55 -20.67 21.62
C ARG A 25 1.85 -19.79 22.83
N GLU A 26 2.93 -19.02 22.77
CA GLU A 26 3.33 -18.10 23.85
C GLU A 26 2.21 -17.09 24.14
N VAL A 27 1.54 -16.55 23.12
CA VAL A 27 0.42 -15.62 23.31
C VAL A 27 -0.75 -16.28 24.04
N ASP A 28 -1.16 -17.49 23.64
CA ASP A 28 -2.26 -18.21 24.32
C ASP A 28 -1.90 -18.53 25.78
N GLU A 29 -0.72 -19.11 26.02
CA GLU A 29 -0.23 -19.45 27.36
C GLU A 29 -0.20 -18.21 28.27
N ARG A 30 0.37 -17.10 27.80
CA ARG A 30 0.48 -15.87 28.58
C ARG A 30 -0.86 -15.23 28.89
N ILE A 31 -1.81 -15.23 27.97
CA ILE A 31 -3.14 -14.65 28.26
C ILE A 31 -3.85 -15.46 29.35
N ARG A 32 -3.73 -16.79 29.32
CA ARG A 32 -4.30 -17.67 30.35
C ARG A 32 -3.61 -17.49 31.70
N GLU A 33 -2.28 -17.42 31.72
CA GLU A 33 -1.49 -17.23 32.95
C GLU A 33 -1.73 -15.87 33.60
N GLU A 34 -1.70 -14.78 32.82
CA GLU A 34 -1.83 -13.43 33.33
C GLU A 34 -3.28 -13.10 33.72
N ASN A 35 -4.24 -13.74 33.04
CA ASN A 35 -5.69 -13.51 33.18
C ASN A 35 -6.03 -12.01 33.28
N PRO A 36 -5.68 -11.21 32.25
CA PRO A 36 -5.85 -9.77 32.28
C PRO A 36 -7.33 -9.38 32.24
N HIS A 37 -7.64 -8.14 32.64
CA HIS A 37 -9.01 -7.62 32.51
C HIS A 37 -9.34 -7.18 31.08
N ARG A 38 -8.32 -7.00 30.23
CA ARG A 38 -8.47 -6.61 28.83
C ARG A 38 -7.28 -7.07 28.00
N VAL A 39 -7.58 -7.54 26.79
CA VAL A 39 -6.57 -7.84 25.76
C VAL A 39 -6.62 -6.77 24.67
N CYS A 40 -5.48 -6.14 24.38
CA CYS A 40 -5.30 -5.21 23.27
C CYS A 40 -4.51 -5.89 22.16
N VAL A 41 -4.89 -5.70 20.90
CA VAL A 41 -4.19 -6.31 19.75
C VAL A 41 -3.79 -5.28 18.71
N GLU A 42 -2.61 -5.45 18.10
CA GLU A 42 -2.12 -4.68 16.94
C GLU A 42 -2.90 -5.06 15.67
N LEU A 43 -4.19 -4.75 15.67
CA LEU A 43 -5.10 -5.07 14.59
C LEU A 43 -6.13 -3.95 14.41
N ASP A 44 -6.43 -3.61 13.16
CA ASP A 44 -7.53 -2.70 12.81
C ASP A 44 -8.83 -3.48 12.54
N GLN A 45 -9.96 -2.77 12.49
CA GLN A 45 -11.27 -3.38 12.30
C GLN A 45 -11.38 -4.12 10.96
N GLY A 46 -10.82 -3.55 9.89
CA GLY A 46 -10.78 -4.19 8.57
C GLY A 46 -10.06 -5.54 8.60
N ARG A 47 -8.89 -5.61 9.23
CA ARG A 47 -8.09 -6.83 9.40
C ARG A 47 -8.73 -7.82 10.39
N TYR A 48 -9.33 -7.35 11.48
CA TYR A 48 -10.12 -8.18 12.38
C TYR A 48 -11.24 -8.91 11.64
N ASN A 49 -12.04 -8.17 10.88
CA ASN A 49 -13.13 -8.75 10.10
C ASN A 49 -12.62 -9.79 9.09
N ALA A 50 -11.44 -9.59 8.52
CA ALA A 50 -10.83 -10.54 7.59
C ALA A 50 -10.30 -11.81 8.27
N LEU A 51 -9.77 -11.70 9.49
CA LEU A 51 -9.23 -12.83 10.27
C LEU A 51 -10.33 -13.69 10.93
N VAL A 52 -11.39 -13.05 11.43
CA VAL A 52 -12.48 -13.71 12.17
C VAL A 52 -13.53 -14.30 11.21
N ASN A 53 -14.03 -13.52 10.25
CA ASN A 53 -15.14 -13.95 9.39
C ASN A 53 -14.72 -14.86 8.23
N GLY A 54 -13.57 -15.54 8.31
CA GLY A 54 -13.10 -16.58 7.40
C GLY A 54 -13.63 -16.47 5.96
N GLN A 55 -12.90 -15.77 5.10
CA GLN A 55 -13.26 -15.40 3.73
C GLN A 55 -14.52 -16.05 3.09
N ASN A 56 -15.70 -15.45 3.26
CA ASN A 56 -16.84 -15.63 2.35
C ASN A 56 -16.75 -14.72 1.09
N TRP A 57 -15.52 -14.42 0.65
CA TRP A 57 -15.25 -13.51 -0.48
C TRP A 57 -15.24 -14.19 -1.85
N GLN A 58 -15.25 -15.52 -1.87
CA GLN A 58 -15.09 -16.35 -3.07
C GLN A 58 -16.14 -16.07 -4.16
N ASN A 59 -17.27 -15.43 -3.77
CA ASN A 59 -18.40 -15.14 -4.65
C ASN A 59 -18.67 -13.64 -4.89
N LEU A 60 -17.78 -12.72 -4.46
CA LEU A 60 -18.01 -11.28 -4.61
C LEU A 60 -17.41 -10.72 -5.91
N ASP A 61 -18.22 -9.97 -6.65
CA ASP A 61 -17.81 -9.26 -7.86
C ASP A 61 -16.77 -8.16 -7.56
N ILE A 62 -15.66 -8.16 -8.31
CA ILE A 62 -14.55 -7.21 -8.20
C ILE A 62 -15.02 -5.75 -8.38
N PHE A 63 -16.02 -5.51 -9.24
CA PHE A 63 -16.58 -4.17 -9.41
C PHE A 63 -17.29 -3.67 -8.13
N LYS A 64 -17.89 -4.59 -7.36
CA LYS A 64 -18.53 -4.29 -6.08
C LYS A 64 -17.48 -3.95 -5.01
N VAL A 65 -16.36 -4.67 -4.99
CA VAL A 65 -15.22 -4.41 -4.08
C VAL A 65 -14.60 -3.03 -4.31
N ILE A 66 -14.38 -2.64 -5.57
CA ILE A 66 -13.82 -1.33 -5.93
C ILE A 66 -14.80 -0.21 -5.54
N LYS A 67 -16.09 -0.40 -5.83
CA LYS A 67 -17.16 0.53 -5.45
C LYS A 67 -17.28 0.72 -3.94
N GLU A 68 -17.02 -0.33 -3.16
CA GLU A 68 -17.02 -0.30 -1.69
C GLU A 68 -15.70 0.18 -1.06
N LYS A 69 -14.73 0.67 -1.87
CA LYS A 69 -13.39 1.13 -1.40
C LYS A 69 -12.57 0.07 -0.67
N LYS A 70 -12.84 -1.23 -0.90
CA LYS A 70 -12.14 -2.36 -0.27
C LYS A 70 -10.94 -2.88 -1.08
N ALA A 71 -10.64 -2.26 -2.22
CA ALA A 71 -9.56 -2.66 -3.12
C ALA A 71 -8.18 -2.71 -2.42
N PHE A 72 -7.94 -1.82 -1.48
CA PHE A 72 -6.68 -1.72 -0.75
C PHE A 72 -6.45 -2.89 0.22
N LEU A 73 -7.51 -3.36 0.90
CA LEU A 73 -7.45 -4.56 1.77
C LEU A 73 -7.09 -5.81 0.96
N LEU A 74 -7.64 -5.92 -0.25
CA LEU A 74 -7.31 -6.99 -1.18
C LEU A 74 -5.83 -6.94 -1.61
N LEU A 75 -5.32 -5.75 -1.97
CA LEU A 75 -3.90 -5.56 -2.29
C LEU A 75 -2.98 -5.91 -1.12
N GLY A 76 -3.31 -5.47 0.11
CA GLY A 76 -2.54 -5.80 1.30
C GLY A 76 -2.47 -7.31 1.57
N ASN A 77 -3.60 -8.01 1.45
CA ASN A 77 -3.66 -9.46 1.65
C ASN A 77 -2.89 -10.23 0.56
N LEU A 78 -2.88 -9.72 -0.67
CA LEU A 78 -2.13 -10.30 -1.80
C LEU A 78 -0.62 -10.13 -1.64
N VAL A 79 -0.16 -8.93 -1.26
CA VAL A 79 1.27 -8.65 -0.99
C VAL A 79 1.76 -9.54 0.16
N LEU A 80 0.99 -9.61 1.24
CA LEU A 80 1.32 -10.41 2.42
C LEU A 80 1.44 -11.90 2.06
N SER A 81 0.44 -12.46 1.39
CA SER A 81 0.42 -13.87 0.98
C SER A 81 1.52 -14.22 -0.04
N ALA A 82 1.85 -13.29 -0.95
CA ALA A 82 2.95 -13.47 -1.91
C ALA A 82 4.33 -13.52 -1.22
N SER A 83 4.56 -12.65 -0.24
CA SER A 83 5.82 -12.65 0.54
C SER A 83 5.99 -13.95 1.34
N GLN A 84 4.91 -14.48 1.95
CA GLN A 84 4.95 -15.75 2.69
C GLN A 84 5.34 -16.92 1.80
N LYS A 85 4.77 -17.00 0.60
CA LYS A 85 5.02 -18.10 -0.35
C LYS A 85 6.42 -18.04 -0.95
N ARG A 86 6.95 -16.84 -1.22
CA ARG A 86 8.31 -16.63 -1.76
C ARG A 86 9.40 -17.05 -0.77
N MET A 87 9.16 -16.91 0.53
CA MET A 87 10.10 -17.34 1.57
C MET A 87 10.12 -18.86 1.79
N GLY A 88 9.33 -19.66 1.06
CA GLY A 88 9.31 -21.12 1.22
C GLY A 88 8.86 -21.57 2.60
N MET A 89 8.22 -20.69 3.37
CA MET A 89 7.74 -20.96 4.71
C MET A 89 6.44 -21.76 4.61
N ASP A 90 6.57 -23.05 4.37
CA ASP A 90 5.54 -24.05 4.70
C ASP A 90 5.46 -24.22 6.24
N LEU A 91 5.36 -23.09 6.96
CA LEU A 91 5.18 -23.09 8.41
C LEU A 91 3.71 -23.32 8.79
N GLY A 92 2.79 -23.38 7.83
CA GLY A 92 1.34 -23.49 8.09
C GLY A 92 0.72 -22.26 8.76
N ILE A 93 1.53 -21.23 9.03
CA ILE A 93 1.16 -20.06 9.82
C ILE A 93 0.91 -18.86 8.92
N LYS A 94 -0.32 -18.36 8.98
CA LYS A 94 -0.75 -17.12 8.32
C LYS A 94 -0.35 -15.92 9.20
N PRO A 95 0.03 -14.76 8.65
CA PRO A 95 0.48 -13.63 9.43
C PRO A 95 -0.73 -13.08 10.18
N GLY A 96 -0.52 -12.67 11.42
CA GLY A 96 -1.62 -12.29 12.31
C GLY A 96 -2.33 -13.47 12.97
N GLN A 97 -1.77 -14.69 12.89
CA GLN A 97 -2.24 -15.82 13.70
C GLN A 97 -2.02 -15.58 15.20
N GLU A 98 -1.00 -14.83 15.57
CA GLU A 98 -0.74 -14.41 16.96
C GLU A 98 -1.89 -13.53 17.48
N MET A 99 -2.31 -12.54 16.69
CA MET A 99 -3.45 -11.69 17.02
C MET A 99 -4.75 -12.50 17.04
N LYS A 100 -4.94 -13.42 16.10
CA LYS A 100 -6.11 -14.29 16.08
C LYS A 100 -6.16 -15.18 17.33
N ALA A 101 -5.02 -15.74 17.74
CA ALA A 101 -4.92 -16.51 18.98
C ALA A 101 -5.26 -15.63 20.17
N ALA A 102 -4.67 -14.43 20.28
CA ALA A 102 -4.99 -13.49 21.34
C ALA A 102 -6.50 -13.20 21.47
N ILE A 103 -7.15 -12.94 20.33
CA ILE A 103 -8.59 -12.72 20.25
C ILE A 103 -9.36 -13.97 20.69
N SER A 104 -9.02 -15.14 20.16
CA SER A 104 -9.73 -16.40 20.43
C SER A 104 -9.61 -16.78 21.91
N THR A 105 -8.40 -16.72 22.47
CA THR A 105 -8.14 -16.99 23.89
C THR A 105 -8.88 -16.00 24.79
N ALA A 106 -8.90 -14.71 24.44
CA ALA A 106 -9.65 -13.71 25.19
C ALA A 106 -11.17 -13.97 25.15
N GLU A 107 -11.72 -14.30 23.98
CA GLU A 107 -13.13 -14.65 23.81
C GLU A 107 -13.50 -15.90 24.63
N GLU A 108 -12.66 -16.95 24.62
CA GLU A 108 -12.85 -18.16 25.43
C GLU A 108 -12.88 -17.88 26.94
N LEU A 109 -12.04 -16.96 27.41
CA LEU A 109 -11.95 -16.57 28.82
C LEU A 109 -12.96 -15.48 29.22
N GLY A 110 -13.77 -14.98 28.28
CA GLY A 110 -14.69 -13.86 28.51
C GLY A 110 -13.99 -12.52 28.76
N ILE A 111 -12.73 -12.38 28.35
CA ILE A 111 -11.94 -11.16 28.48
C ILE A 111 -12.25 -10.23 27.30
N PRO A 112 -12.64 -8.97 27.55
CA PRO A 112 -12.94 -8.04 26.46
C PRO A 112 -11.68 -7.67 25.67
N VAL A 113 -11.84 -7.57 24.34
CA VAL A 113 -10.77 -7.24 23.39
C VAL A 113 -10.88 -5.79 22.91
N SER A 114 -9.73 -5.12 22.73
CA SER A 114 -9.61 -3.82 22.06
C SER A 114 -8.71 -3.92 20.83
N LEU A 115 -9.20 -3.41 19.70
CA LEU A 115 -8.44 -3.26 18.46
C LEU A 115 -7.69 -1.93 18.51
N CYS A 116 -6.37 -1.97 18.58
CA CYS A 116 -5.56 -0.79 18.90
C CYS A 116 -4.79 -0.20 17.71
N ASP A 117 -4.91 -0.77 16.51
CA ASP A 117 -4.14 -0.30 15.36
C ASP A 117 -4.95 0.59 14.40
N ARG A 118 -4.23 1.40 13.64
CA ARG A 118 -4.78 2.28 12.61
C ARG A 118 -5.12 1.46 11.38
N GLU A 119 -6.18 1.86 10.68
CA GLU A 119 -6.54 1.27 9.39
C GLU A 119 -5.33 1.29 8.44
N ILE A 120 -4.92 0.11 7.98
CA ILE A 120 -3.71 -0.04 7.15
C ILE A 120 -3.75 0.84 5.88
N GLN A 121 -4.95 1.10 5.34
CA GLN A 121 -5.13 1.99 4.19
C GLN A 121 -4.81 3.45 4.53
N THR A 122 -5.17 3.89 5.73
CA THR A 122 -4.87 5.23 6.22
C THR A 122 -3.37 5.37 6.45
N THR A 123 -2.76 4.40 7.14
CA THR A 123 -1.30 4.31 7.35
C THR A 123 -0.53 4.44 6.03
N LEU A 124 -0.84 3.61 5.04
CA LEU A 124 -0.10 3.60 3.78
C LEU A 124 -0.38 4.84 2.90
N ARG A 125 -1.62 5.34 2.87
CA ARG A 125 -1.92 6.61 2.18
C ARG A 125 -1.23 7.80 2.82
N ARG A 126 -1.12 7.80 4.15
CA ARG A 126 -0.41 8.85 4.89
C ARG A 126 1.10 8.78 4.63
N ALA A 127 1.69 7.59 4.63
CA ALA A 127 3.09 7.39 4.26
C ALA A 127 3.37 7.96 2.86
N TRP A 128 2.50 7.63 1.89
CA TRP A 128 2.58 8.16 0.52
C TRP A 128 2.35 9.67 0.45
N GLY A 129 1.37 10.19 1.20
CA GLY A 129 1.01 11.60 1.23
C GLY A 129 2.12 12.49 1.79
N LEU A 130 2.83 11.99 2.80
CA LEU A 130 3.99 12.65 3.42
C LEU A 130 5.29 12.44 2.64
N SER A 131 5.36 11.47 1.73
CA SER A 131 6.48 11.34 0.82
C SER A 131 6.51 12.49 -0.20
N GLY A 132 7.62 13.23 -0.23
CA GLY A 132 7.94 14.17 -1.32
C GLY A 132 8.12 13.45 -2.66
N PHE A 133 8.34 14.21 -3.74
CA PHE A 133 8.55 13.66 -5.09
C PHE A 133 9.64 12.57 -5.12
N TRP A 134 10.80 12.86 -4.53
CA TRP A 134 11.91 11.91 -4.47
C TRP A 134 11.59 10.66 -3.65
N GLY A 135 10.92 10.81 -2.49
CA GLY A 135 10.50 9.67 -1.66
C GLY A 135 9.53 8.75 -2.41
N LYS A 136 8.58 9.31 -3.17
CA LYS A 136 7.66 8.54 -4.02
C LYS A 136 8.38 7.77 -5.11
N ASN A 137 9.32 8.40 -5.80
CA ASN A 137 10.11 7.74 -6.84
C ASN A 137 11.01 6.63 -6.26
N LYS A 138 11.63 6.86 -5.09
CA LYS A 138 12.39 5.82 -4.37
C LYS A 138 11.51 4.63 -4.01
N LEU A 139 10.34 4.86 -3.40
CA LEU A 139 9.37 3.82 -3.09
C LEU A 139 8.96 3.03 -4.34
N LEU A 140 8.64 3.74 -5.43
CA LEU A 140 8.25 3.09 -6.69
C LEU A 140 9.40 2.27 -7.27
N ALA A 141 10.62 2.79 -7.26
CA ALA A 141 11.81 2.08 -7.70
C ALA A 141 12.07 0.83 -6.85
N SER A 142 11.94 0.91 -5.52
CA SER A 142 12.07 -0.24 -4.62
C SER A 142 10.99 -1.30 -4.86
N LEU A 143 9.74 -0.89 -5.10
CA LEU A 143 8.65 -1.83 -5.42
C LEU A 143 8.87 -2.53 -6.76
N ILE A 144 9.32 -1.79 -7.78
CA ILE A 144 9.69 -2.34 -9.09
C ILE A 144 10.86 -3.30 -8.92
N ALA A 145 11.95 -2.88 -8.27
CA ALA A 145 13.12 -3.71 -8.01
C ALA A 145 12.74 -5.00 -7.25
N GLY A 146 11.89 -4.91 -6.23
CA GLY A 146 11.42 -6.08 -5.49
C GLY A 146 10.54 -7.03 -6.32
N ALA A 147 9.69 -6.48 -7.20
CA ALA A 147 8.84 -7.26 -8.10
C ALA A 147 9.63 -7.96 -9.22
N PHE A 148 10.71 -7.36 -9.70
CA PHE A 148 11.57 -7.92 -10.74
C PHE A 148 12.80 -8.67 -10.21
N SER A 149 13.08 -8.60 -8.90
CA SER A 149 14.13 -9.38 -8.27
C SER A 149 13.76 -10.87 -8.30
N THR A 150 14.55 -11.66 -9.03
CA THR A 150 14.51 -13.14 -9.05
C THR A 150 15.48 -13.78 -8.06
N GLU A 151 16.14 -13.00 -7.20
CA GLU A 151 17.09 -13.54 -6.24
C GLU A 151 16.36 -14.39 -5.19
N LYS A 152 16.77 -15.65 -5.10
CA LYS A 152 16.49 -16.52 -3.96
C LYS A 152 17.48 -16.13 -2.87
N LEU A 153 16.98 -15.83 -1.68
CA LEU A 153 17.83 -15.60 -0.51
C LEU A 153 18.71 -16.85 -0.30
N SER A 154 20.02 -16.66 -0.20
CA SER A 154 20.92 -17.77 0.11
C SER A 154 20.80 -18.15 1.59
N ASN A 155 21.21 -19.37 1.95
CA ASN A 155 21.26 -19.77 3.36
C ASN A 155 22.22 -18.88 4.18
N GLU A 156 23.26 -18.30 3.55
CA GLU A 156 24.15 -17.33 4.19
C GLU A 156 23.45 -15.99 4.46
N ASP A 157 22.58 -15.53 3.55
CA ASP A 157 21.77 -14.32 3.77
C ASP A 157 20.76 -14.52 4.91
N LEU A 158 20.17 -15.71 5.00
CA LEU A 158 19.27 -16.08 6.09
C LEU A 158 19.98 -16.11 7.45
N GLU A 159 21.19 -16.65 7.52
CA GLU A 159 21.99 -16.67 8.75
C GLU A 159 22.45 -15.25 9.17
N LYS A 160 22.83 -14.40 8.21
CA LYS A 160 23.13 -12.99 8.48
C LYS A 160 21.90 -12.24 9.02
N MET A 161 20.71 -12.53 8.50
CA MET A 161 19.45 -11.96 9.01
C MET A 161 19.09 -12.44 10.42
N LYS A 162 19.62 -13.57 10.92
CA LYS A 162 19.38 -13.98 12.33
C LYS A 162 20.18 -13.15 13.33
N GLN A 163 21.20 -12.40 12.88
CA GLN A 163 21.99 -11.55 13.75
C GLN A 163 21.26 -10.23 14.02
N LYS A 164 20.92 -9.98 15.29
CA LYS A 164 20.21 -8.76 15.74
C LYS A 164 20.91 -7.46 15.31
N SER A 165 22.24 -7.46 15.25
CA SER A 165 23.05 -6.31 14.82
C SER A 165 22.96 -6.02 13.32
N ALA A 166 22.95 -7.06 12.48
CA ALA A 166 22.81 -6.90 11.03
C ALA A 166 21.40 -6.44 10.65
N LEU A 167 20.36 -6.98 11.30
CA LEU A 167 18.98 -6.52 11.11
C LEU A 167 18.78 -5.06 11.50
N HIS A 168 19.37 -4.63 12.62
CA HIS A 168 19.26 -3.26 13.08
C HIS A 168 19.90 -2.28 12.07
N GLY A 169 21.11 -2.58 11.60
CA GLY A 169 21.79 -1.76 10.58
C GLY A 169 21.02 -1.69 9.26
N MET A 170 20.48 -2.81 8.76
CA MET A 170 19.66 -2.81 7.53
C MET A 170 18.37 -2.00 7.69
N LEU A 171 17.71 -2.09 8.85
CA LEU A 171 16.51 -1.30 9.13
C LEU A 171 16.81 0.20 9.22
N GLU A 172 17.98 0.55 9.74
CA GLU A 172 18.45 1.93 9.86
C GLU A 172 18.79 2.52 8.48
N GLU A 173 19.49 1.78 7.62
CA GLU A 173 19.74 2.18 6.22
C GLU A 173 18.43 2.37 5.43
N VAL A 174 17.45 1.49 5.62
CA VAL A 174 16.12 1.63 4.99
C VAL A 174 15.38 2.84 5.56
N ALA A 175 15.51 3.10 6.86
CA ALA A 175 14.92 4.27 7.51
C ALA A 175 15.52 5.58 6.99
N GLU A 176 16.83 5.63 6.75
CA GLU A 176 17.49 6.77 6.12
C GLU A 176 17.11 6.94 4.65
N TYR A 177 16.94 5.82 3.93
CA TYR A 177 16.55 5.85 2.52
C TYR A 177 15.10 6.33 2.33
N LEU A 178 14.20 5.95 3.25
CA LEU A 178 12.75 6.22 3.23
C LEU A 178 12.23 6.81 4.56
N PRO A 179 12.67 8.01 4.96
CA PRO A 179 12.39 8.57 6.29
C PRO A 179 10.90 8.83 6.52
N SER A 180 10.16 9.22 5.48
CA SER A 180 8.71 9.39 5.57
C SER A 180 7.97 8.06 5.81
N ALA A 181 8.48 6.97 5.25
CA ALA A 181 7.88 5.65 5.44
C ALA A 181 8.14 5.16 6.87
N LYS A 182 9.38 5.28 7.36
CA LYS A 182 9.73 4.97 8.76
C LYS A 182 8.89 5.78 9.75
N ARG A 183 8.79 7.09 9.54
CA ARG A 183 7.97 7.98 10.37
C ARG A 183 6.53 7.48 10.49
N VAL A 184 5.88 7.09 9.40
CA VAL A 184 4.44 6.74 9.43
C VAL A 184 4.19 5.29 9.80
N LEU A 185 5.03 4.36 9.33
CA LEU A 185 4.84 2.91 9.52
C LEU A 185 5.36 2.42 10.87
N ILE A 186 6.30 3.15 11.47
CA ILE A 186 6.91 2.82 12.75
C ILE A 186 6.57 3.91 13.76
N ASP A 187 7.16 5.10 13.65
CA ASP A 187 7.10 6.10 14.74
C ASP A 187 5.66 6.54 15.08
N GLU A 188 4.85 6.95 14.08
CA GLU A 188 3.44 7.30 14.28
C GLU A 188 2.56 6.10 14.61
N ARG A 189 2.96 4.90 14.18
CA ARG A 189 2.19 3.68 14.44
C ARG A 189 2.38 3.24 15.89
N ASP A 190 3.60 3.33 16.42
CA ASP A 190 3.90 3.14 17.84
C ASP A 190 3.10 4.10 18.70
N GLU A 191 3.07 5.38 18.30
CA GLU A 191 2.28 6.41 18.96
C GLU A 191 0.79 6.06 18.96
N TYR A 192 0.24 5.68 17.81
CA TYR A 192 -1.17 5.30 17.67
C TYR A 192 -1.52 4.09 18.56
N LEU A 193 -0.70 3.04 18.51
CA LEU A 193 -0.87 1.84 19.31
C LEU A 193 -0.85 2.15 20.80
N ALA A 194 0.15 2.91 21.26
CA ALA A 194 0.28 3.29 22.66
C ALA A 194 -0.92 4.12 23.14
N LYS A 195 -1.35 5.12 22.35
CA LYS A 195 -2.53 5.94 22.66
C LYS A 195 -3.80 5.10 22.77
N LYS A 196 -4.03 4.18 21.83
CA LYS A 196 -5.18 3.26 21.88
C LYS A 196 -5.14 2.26 23.03
N ILE A 197 -3.95 1.77 23.39
CA ILE A 197 -3.77 0.89 24.55
C ILE A 197 -4.04 1.67 25.84
N PHE A 198 -3.53 2.90 25.95
CA PHE A 198 -3.72 3.79 27.10
C PHE A 198 -5.19 4.17 27.32
N GLU A 199 -5.90 4.50 26.23
CA GLU A 199 -7.35 4.81 26.25
C GLU A 199 -8.26 3.58 26.35
N SER A 200 -7.69 2.37 26.37
CA SER A 200 -8.51 1.17 26.42
C SER A 200 -9.38 1.13 27.69
N PRO A 201 -10.64 0.65 27.61
CA PRO A 201 -11.57 0.73 28.75
C PRO A 201 -11.09 -0.05 29.98
N GLY A 202 -11.25 0.53 31.15
CA GLY A 202 -10.94 -0.10 32.44
C GLY A 202 -10.92 0.92 33.58
N GLU A 203 -11.10 0.46 34.81
CA GLU A 203 -10.99 1.28 36.01
C GLU A 203 -9.51 1.45 36.44
N ALA A 204 -9.28 2.10 37.59
CA ALA A 204 -7.99 1.97 38.28
C ALA A 204 -7.74 0.48 38.60
N GLU A 205 -6.47 0.04 38.65
CA GLU A 205 -6.10 -1.36 38.90
C GLU A 205 -6.39 -2.35 37.75
N THR A 206 -6.78 -1.84 36.58
CA THR A 206 -6.93 -2.67 35.38
C THR A 206 -5.58 -3.17 34.87
N ARG A 207 -5.37 -4.49 34.95
CA ARG A 207 -4.37 -5.24 34.19
C ARG A 207 -4.74 -5.34 32.70
N ILE A 208 -3.94 -4.73 31.84
CA ILE A 208 -4.09 -4.71 30.38
C ILE A 208 -2.94 -5.52 29.76
N LEU A 209 -3.26 -6.46 28.89
CA LEU A 209 -2.27 -7.22 28.12
C LEU A 209 -2.35 -6.83 26.65
N ALA A 210 -1.27 -6.33 26.07
CA ALA A 210 -1.20 -5.96 24.66
C ALA A 210 -0.34 -6.96 23.87
N VAL A 211 -0.87 -7.48 22.77
CA VAL A 211 -0.16 -8.35 21.82
C VAL A 211 0.16 -7.53 20.57
N VAL A 212 1.45 -7.28 20.37
CA VAL A 212 1.99 -6.40 19.32
C VAL A 212 3.25 -7.01 18.71
N GLY A 213 3.68 -6.54 17.55
CA GLY A 213 4.94 -6.92 16.94
C GLY A 213 6.12 -6.46 17.79
N ALA A 214 7.13 -7.32 17.91
CA ALA A 214 8.29 -7.06 18.77
C ALA A 214 9.02 -5.74 18.45
N GLY A 215 9.01 -5.30 17.19
CA GLY A 215 9.60 -4.03 16.76
C GLY A 215 8.90 -2.78 17.32
N HIS A 216 7.62 -2.88 17.66
CA HIS A 216 6.81 -1.76 18.17
C HIS A 216 6.92 -1.58 19.70
N VAL A 217 7.37 -2.63 20.42
CA VAL A 217 7.41 -2.63 21.90
C VAL A 217 8.20 -1.44 22.48
N PRO A 218 9.43 -1.11 22.03
CA PRO A 218 10.18 0.01 22.62
C PRO A 218 9.47 1.36 22.42
N GLY A 219 8.89 1.59 21.24
CA GLY A 219 8.15 2.80 20.93
C GLY A 219 6.88 2.93 21.77
N ILE A 220 6.13 1.83 21.90
CA ILE A 220 4.90 1.79 22.70
C ILE A 220 5.19 2.14 24.17
N LEU A 221 6.21 1.55 24.78
CA LEU A 221 6.58 1.82 26.18
C LEU A 221 6.90 3.30 26.39
N ARG A 222 7.73 3.89 25.51
CA ARG A 222 8.08 5.31 25.56
C ARG A 222 6.86 6.23 25.47
N HIS A 223 5.90 5.89 24.60
CA HIS A 223 4.65 6.67 24.46
C HIS A 223 3.70 6.48 25.66
N LEU A 224 3.59 5.27 26.22
CA LEU A 224 2.81 5.02 27.44
C LEU A 224 3.33 5.84 28.63
N GLU A 225 4.65 5.89 28.82
CA GLU A 225 5.28 6.71 29.85
C GLU A 225 5.00 8.20 29.63
N ALA A 226 5.12 8.70 28.40
CA ALA A 226 4.84 10.09 28.06
C ALA A 226 3.36 10.47 28.27
N LEU A 227 2.43 9.58 27.93
CA LEU A 227 0.99 9.75 28.18
C LEU A 227 0.69 9.79 29.68
N HIS A 228 1.31 8.91 30.46
CA HIS A 228 1.15 8.91 31.91
C HIS A 228 1.72 10.19 32.56
N ALA A 229 2.89 10.64 32.09
CA ALA A 229 3.51 11.90 32.50
C ALA A 229 2.76 13.16 32.00
N LYS A 230 1.68 12.98 31.21
CA LYS A 230 0.89 14.05 30.58
C LYS A 230 1.71 14.99 29.69
N THR A 231 2.84 14.52 29.17
CA THR A 231 3.64 15.24 28.17
C THR A 231 3.13 14.99 26.74
N GLN A 232 2.29 13.97 26.57
CA GLN A 232 1.54 13.69 25.35
C GLN A 232 0.04 13.58 25.65
N THR A 233 -0.78 13.93 24.67
CA THR A 233 -2.23 13.72 24.72
C THR A 233 -2.58 12.36 24.13
N PRO A 234 -3.65 11.69 24.59
CA PRO A 234 -4.09 10.44 24.00
C PRO A 234 -4.79 10.61 22.64
N ASP A 235 -5.00 11.85 22.19
CA ASP A 235 -5.65 12.13 20.91
C ASP A 235 -4.83 11.61 19.71
N VAL A 236 -5.49 10.85 18.84
CA VAL A 236 -4.91 10.29 17.61
C VAL A 236 -5.32 11.06 16.35
N SER A 237 -6.14 12.10 16.46
CA SER A 237 -6.74 12.81 15.31
C SER A 237 -5.71 13.30 14.28
N GLU A 238 -4.57 13.81 14.74
CA GLU A 238 -3.49 14.31 13.88
C GLU A 238 -2.83 13.20 13.05
N ILE A 239 -2.64 12.03 13.66
CA ILE A 239 -1.97 10.88 13.03
C ILE A 239 -2.97 9.96 12.30
N ASP A 240 -4.27 10.06 12.58
CA ASP A 240 -5.31 9.31 11.86
C ASP A 240 -5.80 10.05 10.58
N PHE A 241 -5.36 11.29 10.38
CA PHE A 241 -5.67 12.08 9.20
C PHE A 241 -4.72 11.79 8.03
N VAL A 242 -5.23 11.75 6.79
CA VAL A 242 -4.37 11.70 5.58
C VAL A 242 -4.21 13.12 5.03
N PRO A 243 -2.98 13.67 4.96
CA PRO A 243 -2.77 15.02 4.46
C PRO A 243 -3.26 15.17 3.01
N PRO A 244 -3.95 16.28 2.67
CA PRO A 244 -4.40 16.50 1.31
C PRO A 244 -3.20 16.70 0.37
N PRO A 245 -3.31 16.33 -0.91
CA PRO A 245 -2.25 16.58 -1.87
C PRO A 245 -1.98 18.09 -2.00
N SER A 246 -0.71 18.44 -2.22
CA SER A 246 -0.28 19.84 -2.29
C SER A 246 -1.05 20.61 -3.37
N ARG A 247 -1.38 21.88 -3.11
CA ARG A 247 -2.09 22.73 -4.07
C ARG A 247 -1.32 22.87 -5.38
N VAL A 248 0.01 22.96 -5.31
CA VAL A 248 0.90 22.98 -6.48
C VAL A 248 0.82 21.67 -7.26
N GLY A 249 0.83 20.51 -6.57
CA GLY A 249 0.67 19.21 -7.21
C GLY A 249 -0.68 19.05 -7.92
N LYS A 250 -1.73 19.71 -7.42
CA LYS A 250 -3.03 19.78 -8.10
C LYS A 250 -3.00 20.69 -9.34
N LEU A 251 -2.19 21.73 -9.33
CA LEU A 251 -2.14 22.75 -10.40
C LEU A 251 -1.26 22.33 -11.59
N ILE A 252 -0.15 21.63 -11.36
CA ILE A 252 0.82 21.26 -12.41
C ILE A 252 0.16 20.57 -13.62
N PRO A 253 -0.69 19.55 -13.45
CA PRO A 253 -1.36 18.92 -14.59
C PRO A 253 -2.20 19.90 -15.43
N TRP A 254 -2.89 20.85 -14.78
CA TRP A 254 -3.69 21.86 -15.48
C TRP A 254 -2.82 22.86 -16.25
N ILE A 255 -1.65 23.23 -15.71
CA ILE A 255 -0.69 24.07 -16.43
C ILE A 255 -0.21 23.34 -17.69
N ILE A 256 0.17 22.06 -17.58
CA ILE A 256 0.64 21.27 -18.73
C ILE A 256 -0.46 21.20 -19.80
N SER A 257 -1.68 20.83 -19.43
CA SER A 257 -2.82 20.79 -20.37
C SER A 257 -3.11 22.15 -21.00
N GLY A 258 -3.03 23.23 -20.21
CA GLY A 258 -3.21 24.61 -20.68
C GLY A 258 -2.12 25.04 -21.66
N VAL A 259 -0.86 24.66 -21.43
CA VAL A 259 0.26 24.93 -22.36
C VAL A 259 0.03 24.21 -23.69
N ILE A 260 -0.35 22.93 -23.67
CA ILE A 260 -0.58 22.18 -24.90
C ILE A 260 -1.74 22.77 -25.70
N ILE A 261 -2.88 23.05 -25.05
CA ILE A 261 -4.03 23.71 -25.69
C ILE A 261 -3.60 25.07 -26.25
N GLY A 262 -2.84 25.85 -25.46
CA GLY A 262 -2.33 27.15 -25.86
C GLY A 262 -1.46 27.09 -27.12
N LEU A 263 -0.54 26.12 -27.20
CA LEU A 263 0.32 25.92 -28.37
C LEU A 263 -0.48 25.52 -29.62
N ILE A 264 -1.47 24.64 -29.46
CA ILE A 264 -2.36 24.23 -30.57
C ILE A 264 -3.15 25.45 -31.07
N VAL A 265 -3.79 26.19 -30.17
CA VAL A 265 -4.56 27.42 -30.51
C VAL A 265 -3.65 28.48 -31.13
N TRP A 266 -2.44 28.66 -30.61
CA TRP A 266 -1.45 29.57 -31.19
C TRP A 266 -1.09 29.18 -32.63
N GLY A 267 -0.96 27.88 -32.92
CA GLY A 267 -0.77 27.38 -34.28
C GLY A 267 -1.89 27.79 -35.24
N PHE A 268 -3.15 27.72 -34.80
CA PHE A 268 -4.30 28.18 -35.58
C PHE A 268 -4.30 29.71 -35.82
N ILE A 269 -3.90 30.49 -34.82
CA ILE A 269 -3.89 31.96 -34.90
C ILE A 269 -2.73 32.47 -35.76
N SER A 270 -1.53 31.94 -35.55
CA SER A 270 -0.30 32.44 -36.17
C SER A 270 -0.02 31.83 -37.54
N GLY A 271 -0.28 30.54 -37.73
CA GLY A 271 -0.03 29.81 -38.98
C GLY A 271 -1.29 29.42 -39.76
N GLY A 272 -2.47 29.86 -39.31
CA GLY A 272 -3.74 29.55 -39.94
C GLY A 272 -4.21 28.10 -39.73
N VAL A 273 -5.29 27.72 -40.44
CA VAL A 273 -5.95 26.41 -40.27
C VAL A 273 -5.02 25.24 -40.61
N SER A 274 -4.15 25.39 -41.62
CA SER A 274 -3.20 24.34 -42.01
C SER A 274 -2.21 24.02 -40.90
N GLN A 275 -1.55 25.03 -40.33
CA GLN A 275 -0.58 24.82 -39.26
C GLN A 275 -1.26 24.31 -37.98
N GLY A 276 -2.45 24.82 -37.65
CA GLY A 276 -3.23 24.35 -36.52
C GLY A 276 -3.59 22.87 -36.63
N LEU A 277 -4.02 22.42 -37.82
CA LEU A 277 -4.31 21.01 -38.08
C LEU A 277 -3.06 20.13 -38.06
N GLU A 278 -1.93 20.64 -38.55
CA GLU A 278 -0.64 19.94 -38.49
C GLU A 278 -0.19 19.75 -37.03
N ASN A 279 -0.19 20.82 -36.23
CA ASN A 279 0.17 20.78 -34.81
C ASN A 279 -0.75 19.81 -34.04
N PHE A 280 -2.06 19.86 -34.29
CA PHE A 280 -3.01 18.92 -33.70
C PHE A 280 -2.73 17.48 -34.14
N GLY A 281 -2.42 17.26 -35.42
CA GLY A 281 -2.04 15.95 -35.96
C GLY A 281 -0.78 15.38 -35.31
N VAL A 282 0.28 16.19 -35.18
CA VAL A 282 1.53 15.82 -34.48
C VAL A 282 1.24 15.46 -33.03
N TRP A 283 0.43 16.25 -32.32
CA TRP A 283 0.02 15.94 -30.95
C TRP A 283 -0.68 14.58 -30.85
N VAL A 284 -1.67 14.34 -31.71
CA VAL A 284 -2.43 13.09 -31.74
C VAL A 284 -1.53 11.90 -32.04
N LEU A 285 -0.64 12.01 -33.03
CA LEU A 285 0.24 10.93 -33.45
C LEU A 285 1.30 10.61 -32.39
N VAL A 286 1.95 11.62 -31.81
CA VAL A 286 3.00 11.41 -30.81
C VAL A 286 2.40 10.89 -29.49
N ASN A 287 1.36 11.55 -28.97
CA ASN A 287 0.76 11.16 -27.70
C ASN A 287 0.00 9.83 -27.81
N GLY A 288 -0.88 9.73 -28.81
CA GLY A 288 -1.65 8.52 -29.10
C GLY A 288 -0.75 7.35 -29.48
N GLY A 289 0.23 7.58 -30.35
CA GLY A 289 1.15 6.55 -30.83
C GLY A 289 1.97 5.94 -29.72
N LEU A 290 2.59 6.75 -28.86
CA LEU A 290 3.39 6.25 -27.74
C LEU A 290 2.53 5.54 -26.68
N ALA A 291 1.30 6.02 -26.41
CA ALA A 291 0.37 5.32 -25.53
C ALA A 291 -0.05 3.95 -26.10
N ALA A 292 -0.31 3.88 -27.41
CA ALA A 292 -0.63 2.65 -28.11
C ALA A 292 0.56 1.66 -28.11
N LEU A 293 1.78 2.16 -28.34
CA LEU A 293 3.01 1.37 -28.22
C LEU A 293 3.20 0.83 -26.80
N GLY A 294 2.88 1.63 -25.78
CA GLY A 294 2.84 1.17 -24.39
C GLY A 294 1.84 0.03 -24.18
N ALA A 295 0.59 0.21 -24.63
CA ALA A 295 -0.43 -0.85 -24.55
C ALA A 295 -0.03 -2.11 -25.33
N LEU A 296 0.66 -1.96 -26.46
CA LEU A 296 1.20 -3.07 -27.25
C LEU A 296 2.34 -3.78 -26.53
N ALA A 297 3.27 -3.05 -25.92
CA ALA A 297 4.35 -3.60 -25.11
C ALA A 297 3.81 -4.40 -23.91
N ALA A 298 2.68 -3.98 -23.35
CA ALA A 298 1.94 -4.72 -22.31
C ALA A 298 1.20 -5.97 -22.83
N LEU A 299 1.27 -6.27 -24.13
CA LEU A 299 0.48 -7.31 -24.81
C LEU A 299 -1.03 -7.17 -24.56
N GLY A 300 -1.50 -5.92 -24.57
CA GLY A 300 -2.91 -5.57 -24.47
C GLY A 300 -3.72 -6.11 -25.65
N HIS A 301 -5.03 -6.19 -25.47
CA HIS A 301 -5.94 -6.54 -26.55
C HIS A 301 -5.86 -5.50 -27.70
N PRO A 302 -5.98 -5.88 -28.98
CA PRO A 302 -5.94 -4.93 -30.09
C PRO A 302 -6.93 -3.76 -29.93
N LEU A 303 -8.13 -4.03 -29.43
CA LEU A 303 -9.11 -2.98 -29.08
C LEU A 303 -8.55 -1.99 -28.05
N THR A 304 -7.85 -2.47 -27.03
CA THR A 304 -7.20 -1.65 -26.03
C THR A 304 -6.12 -0.78 -26.64
N VAL A 305 -5.31 -1.30 -27.56
CA VAL A 305 -4.26 -0.53 -28.26
C VAL A 305 -4.88 0.62 -29.07
N VAL A 306 -5.90 0.33 -29.88
CA VAL A 306 -6.59 1.33 -30.71
C VAL A 306 -7.28 2.38 -29.85
N LEU A 307 -7.97 1.97 -28.79
CA LEU A 307 -8.65 2.92 -27.91
C LEU A 307 -7.68 3.69 -27.02
N SER A 308 -6.50 3.14 -26.71
CA SER A 308 -5.42 3.89 -26.05
C SER A 308 -4.90 5.01 -26.97
N PHE A 309 -4.71 4.72 -28.26
CA PHE A 309 -4.34 5.74 -29.25
C PHE A 309 -5.34 6.89 -29.29
N ALA A 310 -6.63 6.57 -29.39
CA ALA A 310 -7.69 7.58 -29.51
C ALA A 310 -7.91 8.36 -28.20
N ALA A 311 -7.80 7.70 -27.04
CA ALA A 311 -8.04 8.34 -25.75
C ALA A 311 -6.86 9.20 -25.27
N ALA A 312 -5.63 8.85 -25.61
CA ALA A 312 -4.43 9.53 -25.11
C ALA A 312 -4.42 11.05 -25.36
N PRO A 313 -4.64 11.55 -26.59
CA PRO A 313 -4.62 12.98 -26.88
C PRO A 313 -5.71 13.78 -26.15
N LEU A 314 -6.84 13.15 -25.80
CA LEU A 314 -7.94 13.80 -25.09
C LEU A 314 -7.72 13.77 -23.57
N THR A 315 -7.26 12.63 -23.06
CA THR A 315 -7.01 12.41 -21.63
C THR A 315 -5.78 13.14 -21.13
N SER A 316 -4.75 13.32 -21.96
CA SER A 316 -3.58 14.15 -21.64
C SER A 316 -3.92 15.64 -21.51
N LEU A 317 -4.98 16.11 -22.20
CA LEU A 317 -5.52 17.46 -22.06
C LEU A 317 -6.52 17.59 -20.91
N ASN A 318 -6.88 16.49 -20.25
CA ASN A 318 -7.76 16.47 -19.10
C ASN A 318 -7.07 15.83 -17.87
N PRO A 319 -6.57 16.64 -16.93
CA PRO A 319 -5.90 16.16 -15.72
C PRO A 319 -6.69 15.20 -14.83
N THR A 320 -8.00 15.06 -15.03
CA THR A 320 -8.87 14.26 -14.16
C THR A 320 -8.82 12.77 -14.48
N ILE A 321 -8.58 12.39 -15.74
CA ILE A 321 -8.59 10.99 -16.19
C ILE A 321 -7.46 10.79 -17.18
N GLY A 322 -6.43 10.03 -16.79
CA GLY A 322 -5.32 9.67 -17.68
C GLY A 322 -5.62 8.46 -18.57
N VAL A 323 -4.91 8.35 -19.71
CA VAL A 323 -5.12 7.27 -20.69
C VAL A 323 -5.03 5.88 -20.07
N GLY A 324 -4.12 5.66 -19.11
CA GLY A 324 -3.95 4.35 -18.49
C GLY A 324 -5.22 3.85 -17.82
N PHE A 325 -6.02 4.73 -17.19
CA PHE A 325 -7.30 4.34 -16.59
C PHE A 325 -8.29 3.87 -17.66
N VAL A 326 -8.33 4.57 -18.79
CA VAL A 326 -9.19 4.22 -19.94
C VAL A 326 -8.74 2.88 -20.52
N SER A 327 -7.45 2.73 -20.82
CA SER A 327 -6.86 1.50 -21.36
C SER A 327 -7.06 0.31 -20.44
N ALA A 328 -6.84 0.48 -19.14
CA ALA A 328 -7.03 -0.57 -18.14
C ALA A 328 -8.50 -0.96 -18.00
N PHE A 329 -9.41 0.02 -18.01
CA PHE A 329 -10.86 -0.26 -17.99
C PHE A 329 -11.27 -1.08 -19.22
N ILE A 330 -10.81 -0.70 -20.41
CA ILE A 330 -11.09 -1.42 -21.65
C ILE A 330 -10.49 -2.82 -21.60
N GLU A 331 -9.23 -2.97 -21.19
CA GLU A 331 -8.57 -4.28 -21.09
C GLU A 331 -9.31 -5.19 -20.10
N ALA A 332 -9.69 -4.66 -18.93
CA ALA A 332 -10.46 -5.39 -17.93
C ALA A 332 -11.87 -5.72 -18.44
N TRP A 333 -12.48 -4.86 -19.25
CA TRP A 333 -13.80 -5.11 -19.81
C TRP A 333 -13.77 -6.21 -20.88
N VAL A 334 -12.78 -6.18 -21.78
CA VAL A 334 -12.59 -7.18 -22.84
C VAL A 334 -12.09 -8.50 -22.27
N ARG A 335 -11.05 -8.46 -21.42
CA ARG A 335 -10.45 -9.63 -20.77
C ARG A 335 -10.81 -9.67 -19.30
N LYS A 336 -12.11 -9.76 -19.00
CA LYS A 336 -12.68 -9.83 -17.64
C LYS A 336 -11.80 -10.66 -16.69
N PRO A 337 -11.13 -10.01 -15.72
CA PRO A 337 -10.42 -10.69 -14.66
C PRO A 337 -11.39 -11.55 -13.86
N ARG A 338 -10.93 -12.74 -13.46
CA ARG A 338 -11.70 -13.68 -12.63
C ARG A 338 -11.04 -13.82 -11.26
N VAL A 339 -11.78 -14.33 -10.29
CA VAL A 339 -11.27 -14.60 -8.94
C VAL A 339 -10.03 -15.50 -8.97
N ARG A 340 -10.01 -16.51 -9.85
CA ARG A 340 -8.83 -17.37 -10.04
C ARG A 340 -7.57 -16.59 -10.41
N ASP A 341 -7.70 -15.51 -11.19
CA ASP A 341 -6.57 -14.69 -11.59
C ASP A 341 -6.04 -13.94 -10.36
N PHE A 342 -6.88 -13.60 -9.38
CA PHE A 342 -6.45 -13.01 -8.12
C PHE A 342 -5.73 -14.03 -7.23
N GLU A 343 -6.23 -15.27 -7.16
CA GLU A 343 -5.61 -16.36 -6.39
C GLU A 343 -4.25 -16.76 -6.96
N SER A 344 -4.16 -16.86 -8.29
CA SER A 344 -2.90 -17.18 -8.98
C SER A 344 -1.97 -15.97 -9.10
N LEU A 345 -2.42 -14.76 -8.77
CA LEU A 345 -1.61 -13.54 -8.88
C LEU A 345 -0.28 -13.68 -8.16
N GLN A 346 -0.29 -14.29 -6.97
CA GLN A 346 0.89 -14.48 -6.13
C GLN A 346 1.93 -15.42 -6.77
N THR A 347 1.50 -16.39 -7.57
CA THR A 347 2.41 -17.28 -8.32
C THR A 347 2.78 -16.70 -9.67
N ASP A 348 1.84 -16.01 -10.31
CA ASP A 348 2.00 -15.47 -11.65
C ASP A 348 2.99 -14.31 -11.67
N ILE A 349 3.02 -13.47 -10.62
CA ILE A 349 3.99 -12.36 -10.51
C ILE A 349 5.44 -12.82 -10.34
N LEU A 350 5.67 -14.08 -9.94
CA LEU A 350 7.03 -14.62 -9.74
C LEU A 350 7.72 -15.02 -11.05
N SER A 351 7.01 -14.96 -12.18
CA SER A 351 7.58 -15.27 -13.49
C SER A 351 7.16 -14.23 -14.52
N PHE A 352 8.09 -13.87 -15.40
CA PHE A 352 7.80 -12.93 -16.49
C PHE A 352 6.58 -13.38 -17.32
N ARG A 353 6.48 -14.68 -17.62
CA ARG A 353 5.36 -15.23 -18.38
C ARG A 353 4.04 -15.19 -17.61
N GLY A 354 4.06 -15.46 -16.30
CA GLY A 354 2.86 -15.38 -15.45
C GLY A 354 2.35 -13.94 -15.36
N PHE A 355 3.25 -12.97 -15.21
CA PHE A 355 2.94 -11.55 -15.11
C PHE A 355 2.22 -11.01 -16.35
N TYR A 356 2.55 -11.51 -17.54
CA TYR A 356 1.82 -11.17 -18.76
C TYR A 356 0.57 -12.04 -18.96
N ARG A 357 0.54 -13.29 -18.50
CA ARG A 357 -0.59 -14.21 -18.74
C ARG A 357 -1.80 -13.89 -17.84
N ASN A 358 -1.55 -13.49 -16.61
CA ASN A 358 -2.58 -13.16 -15.65
C ASN A 358 -3.32 -11.89 -16.06
N ARG A 359 -4.65 -11.93 -16.05
CA ARG A 359 -5.50 -10.85 -16.59
C ARG A 359 -5.41 -9.57 -15.76
N ILE A 360 -5.20 -9.71 -14.44
CA ILE A 360 -5.13 -8.57 -13.52
C ILE A 360 -3.81 -7.85 -13.69
N THR A 361 -2.70 -8.58 -13.64
CA THR A 361 -1.36 -8.02 -13.83
C THR A 361 -1.21 -7.46 -15.24
N ARG A 362 -1.79 -8.11 -16.25
CA ARG A 362 -1.86 -7.55 -17.61
C ARG A 362 -2.63 -6.24 -17.67
N THR A 363 -3.78 -6.15 -17.02
CA THR A 363 -4.54 -4.90 -16.94
C THR A 363 -3.70 -3.78 -16.29
N LEU A 364 -2.95 -4.11 -15.23
CA LEU A 364 -2.03 -3.18 -14.57
C LEU A 364 -0.84 -2.80 -15.48
N LEU A 365 -0.31 -3.74 -16.26
CA LEU A 365 0.74 -3.46 -17.24
C LEU A 365 0.24 -2.51 -18.32
N VAL A 366 -0.95 -2.76 -18.86
CA VAL A 366 -1.60 -1.87 -19.83
C VAL A 366 -1.78 -0.48 -19.23
N PHE A 367 -2.28 -0.38 -17.99
CA PHE A 367 -2.38 0.88 -17.26
C PHE A 367 -1.04 1.62 -17.24
N LEU A 368 0.01 0.93 -16.75
CA LEU A 368 1.33 1.51 -16.52
C LEU A 368 1.99 1.95 -17.82
N PHE A 369 2.08 1.05 -18.81
CA PHE A 369 2.76 1.30 -20.06
C PHE A 369 2.02 2.32 -20.93
N ALA A 370 0.68 2.31 -20.98
CA ALA A 370 -0.07 3.33 -21.69
C ALA A 370 0.08 4.71 -21.03
N THR A 371 0.08 4.78 -19.69
CA THR A 371 0.33 6.03 -18.95
C THR A 371 1.73 6.54 -19.21
N LEU A 372 2.75 5.67 -19.16
CA LEU A 372 4.13 6.04 -19.44
C LEU A 372 4.29 6.51 -20.88
N GLY A 373 3.70 5.80 -21.84
CA GLY A 373 3.70 6.17 -23.25
C GLY A 373 3.09 7.55 -23.49
N SER A 374 1.91 7.83 -22.94
CA SER A 374 1.29 9.17 -23.04
C SER A 374 2.09 10.23 -22.31
N ALA A 375 2.69 9.94 -21.15
CA ALA A 375 3.54 10.90 -20.44
C ALA A 375 4.77 11.27 -21.27
N VAL A 376 5.49 10.29 -21.81
CA VAL A 376 6.63 10.51 -22.71
C VAL A 376 6.17 11.26 -23.96
N GLY A 377 5.03 10.88 -24.53
CA GLY A 377 4.45 11.57 -25.69
C GLY A 377 4.06 13.01 -25.40
N THR A 378 3.63 13.34 -24.18
CA THR A 378 3.41 14.73 -23.77
C THR A 378 4.72 15.53 -23.76
N PHE A 379 5.78 14.99 -23.16
CA PHE A 379 7.07 15.68 -23.07
C PHE A 379 7.77 15.82 -24.42
N ILE A 380 7.66 14.83 -25.31
CA ILE A 380 8.19 14.89 -26.68
C ILE A 380 7.31 15.78 -27.57
N GLY A 381 5.98 15.72 -27.39
CA GLY A 381 5.02 16.47 -28.18
C GLY A 381 5.14 17.97 -27.98
N ILE A 382 5.33 18.45 -26.75
CA ILE A 382 5.37 19.90 -26.47
C ILE A 382 6.43 20.64 -27.32
N PRO A 383 7.71 20.23 -27.36
CA PRO A 383 8.70 20.86 -28.24
C PRO A 383 8.35 20.84 -29.73
N LEU A 384 7.67 19.78 -30.19
CA LEU A 384 7.28 19.63 -31.60
C LEU A 384 6.11 20.55 -32.00
N LEU A 385 5.39 21.12 -31.04
CA LEU A 385 4.32 22.08 -31.27
C LEU A 385 4.82 23.53 -31.32
N ILE A 386 6.07 23.78 -30.93
CA ILE A 386 6.68 25.10 -30.97
C ILE A 386 7.17 25.35 -32.40
N PRO A 387 6.73 26.43 -33.07
CA PRO A 387 7.22 26.78 -34.40
C PRO A 387 8.75 26.95 -34.38
N GLY A 388 9.42 26.36 -35.37
CA GLY A 388 10.86 26.52 -35.61
C GLY A 388 11.22 27.85 -36.26
#